data_AF-A0AAD8KPP7-F1
#
_entry.id   AF-A0AAD8KPP7-F1
#
_cell.length_a   1.000
_cell.length_b   1.000
_cell.length_c   1.000
_cell.angle_alpha   90.00
_cell.angle_beta   90.00
_cell.angle_gamma   90.00
#
_symmetry.space_group_name_H-M   'P 1'
#
loop_
_entity.id
_entity.type
_entity.pdbx_description
1 polymer ?
#
loop_
_entity_poly.entity_id
_entity_poly.type
_entity_poly.pdbx_seq_one_letter_code
_entity_poly.pdbx_strand_id
1 'polypeptide(L)'
;MLRLLEYAANNDFEGFKRSIENDPSAIDEVGLWYVRKKGSKQIVLEHRTPLMVASTYGSLSVLKLIVSQPKVDVNFTCGPDKCPALHCAASGGSLDAVEAVKLLLSVGADPNIEDANGHRPVDVIIVPPKLSGVRSALEELLMNEFGGGGIG
;
A
#
# COMPACT_ATOMS: atom_id res chain seq x y z
N MET A 1 -13.60 6.69 -10.32
CA MET A 1 -13.25 5.26 -10.22
C MET A 1 -12.02 4.80 -11.05
N LEU A 2 -12.11 4.12 -12.20
CA LEU A 2 -10.93 3.43 -12.80
C LEU A 2 -9.70 4.33 -13.07
N ARG A 3 -9.92 5.54 -13.57
CA ARG A 3 -8.81 6.48 -13.88
C ARG A 3 -7.96 6.85 -12.66
N LEU A 4 -8.56 6.95 -11.48
CA LEU A 4 -7.83 7.35 -10.28
C LEU A 4 -6.88 6.25 -9.81
N LEU A 5 -7.32 4.98 -9.91
CA LEU A 5 -6.46 3.82 -9.66
C LEU A 5 -5.35 3.71 -10.70
N GLU A 6 -5.63 4.03 -11.98
CA GLU A 6 -4.60 4.08 -13.03
C GLU A 6 -3.54 5.15 -12.76
N TYR A 7 -3.94 6.36 -12.34
CA TYR A 7 -2.98 7.39 -11.95
C TYR A 7 -2.12 6.96 -10.77
N ALA A 8 -2.73 6.30 -9.77
CA ALA A 8 -2.02 5.72 -8.63
C ALA A 8 -1.03 4.63 -9.05
N ALA A 9 -1.39 3.75 -9.99
CA ALA A 9 -0.50 2.71 -10.49
C ALA A 9 0.68 3.25 -11.32
N ASN A 10 0.44 4.32 -12.10
CA ASN A 10 1.44 4.91 -13.00
C ASN A 10 2.29 6.02 -12.35
N ASN A 11 2.09 6.29 -11.05
CA ASN A 11 2.70 7.41 -10.34
C ASN A 11 2.46 8.78 -11.03
N ASP A 12 1.30 8.94 -11.68
CA ASP A 12 0.91 10.19 -12.36
C ASP A 12 0.38 11.19 -11.34
N PHE A 13 1.30 11.94 -10.74
CA PHE A 13 0.99 12.94 -9.72
C PHE A 13 0.04 14.03 -10.22
N GLU A 14 0.28 14.58 -11.41
CA GLU A 14 -0.53 15.70 -11.93
C GLU A 14 -1.94 15.26 -12.31
N GLY A 15 -2.07 14.10 -12.97
CA GLY A 15 -3.36 13.50 -13.28
C GLY A 15 -4.16 13.17 -12.01
N PHE A 16 -3.49 12.58 -11.02
CA PHE A 16 -4.09 12.27 -9.73
C PHE A 16 -4.58 13.54 -9.00
N LYS A 17 -3.69 14.53 -8.86
CA LYS A 17 -3.96 15.80 -8.18
C LYS A 17 -5.16 16.52 -8.80
N ARG A 18 -5.16 16.66 -10.12
CA ARG A 18 -6.29 17.29 -10.84
C ARG A 18 -7.59 16.53 -10.63
N SER A 19 -7.55 15.20 -10.57
CA SER A 19 -8.75 14.39 -10.35
C SER A 19 -9.34 14.63 -8.97
N ILE A 20 -8.52 14.63 -7.91
CA ILE A 20 -9.01 14.85 -6.53
C ILE A 20 -9.37 16.31 -6.25
N GLU A 21 -8.79 17.28 -6.98
CA GLU A 21 -9.22 18.68 -6.91
C GLU A 21 -10.64 18.88 -7.46
N ASN A 22 -10.99 18.13 -8.51
CA ASN A 22 -12.35 18.16 -9.09
C ASN A 22 -13.36 17.35 -8.26
N ASP A 23 -12.93 16.23 -7.70
CA ASP A 23 -13.75 15.38 -6.83
C ASP A 23 -12.93 14.86 -5.64
N PRO A 24 -12.91 15.61 -4.52
CA PRO A 24 -12.16 15.22 -3.33
C PRO A 24 -12.71 13.94 -2.66
N SER A 25 -13.95 13.54 -2.97
CA SER A 25 -14.56 12.33 -2.39
C SER A 25 -14.05 11.05 -3.05
N ALA A 26 -13.37 11.15 -4.20
CA ALA A 26 -12.83 10.00 -4.91
C ALA A 26 -11.56 9.41 -4.27
N ILE A 27 -10.92 10.11 -3.33
CA ILE A 27 -9.59 9.77 -2.83
C ILE A 27 -9.51 8.41 -2.11
N ASP A 28 -10.58 8.03 -1.43
CA ASP A 28 -10.76 6.77 -0.70
C ASP A 28 -11.76 5.84 -1.40
N GLU A 29 -12.22 6.21 -2.60
CA GLU A 29 -13.18 5.44 -3.38
C GLU A 29 -12.63 4.05 -3.70
N VAL A 30 -13.39 3.02 -3.35
CA VAL A 30 -13.04 1.63 -3.62
C VAL A 30 -13.41 1.29 -5.06
N GLY A 31 -12.40 0.90 -5.86
CA GLY A 31 -12.60 0.40 -7.21
C GLY A 31 -12.04 -1.01 -7.39
N LEU A 32 -12.39 -1.66 -8.51
CA LEU A 32 -11.82 -2.95 -8.88
C LEU A 32 -10.44 -2.74 -9.53
N TRP A 33 -9.43 -3.46 -9.05
CA TRP A 33 -8.08 -3.43 -9.59
C TRP A 33 -7.56 -4.84 -9.88
N TYR A 34 -6.71 -4.95 -10.91
CA TYR A 34 -6.11 -6.21 -11.33
C TYR A 34 -4.96 -6.59 -10.42
N VAL A 35 -5.11 -7.70 -9.70
CA VAL A 35 -4.08 -8.25 -8.81
C VAL A 35 -3.62 -9.60 -9.33
N ARG A 36 -2.30 -9.80 -9.37
CA ARG A 36 -1.72 -11.09 -9.76
C ARG A 36 -1.69 -12.02 -8.56
N LYS A 37 -2.34 -13.19 -8.67
CA LYS A 37 -2.35 -14.17 -7.58
C LYS A 37 -0.96 -14.79 -7.40
N LYS A 38 -0.47 -14.82 -6.15
CA LYS A 38 0.83 -15.43 -5.78
C LYS A 38 0.92 -16.86 -6.31
N GLY A 39 2.02 -17.17 -7.00
CA GLY A 39 2.26 -18.50 -7.56
C GLY A 39 1.42 -18.88 -8.78
N SER A 40 0.62 -17.94 -9.34
CA SER A 40 -0.23 -18.18 -10.50
C SER A 40 0.01 -17.16 -11.63
N LYS A 41 -0.36 -17.54 -12.85
CA LYS A 41 -0.50 -16.61 -13.98
C LYS A 41 -1.88 -15.93 -13.99
N GLN A 42 -2.76 -16.30 -13.06
CA GLN A 42 -4.10 -15.74 -12.97
C GLN A 42 -4.07 -14.31 -12.42
N ILE A 43 -4.78 -13.43 -13.13
CA ILE A 43 -5.12 -12.09 -12.69
C ILE A 43 -6.56 -12.15 -12.17
N VAL A 44 -6.78 -11.62 -10.98
CA VAL A 44 -8.11 -11.48 -10.36
C VAL A 44 -8.42 -10.01 -10.16
N LEU A 45 -9.70 -9.68 -10.07
CA LEU A 45 -10.16 -8.34 -9.71
C LEU A 45 -10.40 -8.30 -8.21
N GLU A 46 -9.69 -7.42 -7.52
CA GLU A 46 -9.85 -7.17 -6.09
C GLU A 46 -10.29 -5.73 -5.85
N HIS A 47 -10.98 -5.50 -4.75
CA HIS A 47 -11.32 -4.15 -4.32
C HIS A 47 -10.08 -3.45 -3.79
N ARG A 48 -9.82 -2.24 -4.27
CA ARG A 48 -8.68 -1.42 -3.88
C ARG A 48 -9.04 0.05 -3.84
N THR A 49 -8.46 0.76 -2.88
CA THR A 49 -8.41 2.21 -2.86
C THR A 49 -7.18 2.71 -3.63
N PRO A 50 -7.15 4.00 -4.03
CA PRO A 50 -5.95 4.61 -4.59
C PRO A 50 -4.70 4.44 -3.72
N LEU A 51 -4.84 4.51 -2.39
CA LEU A 51 -3.75 4.30 -1.45
C LEU A 51 -3.13 2.90 -1.59
N MET A 52 -3.97 1.87 -1.65
CA MET A 52 -3.53 0.48 -1.79
C MET A 52 -2.84 0.23 -3.13
N VAL A 53 -3.37 0.81 -4.22
CA VAL A 53 -2.74 0.70 -5.55
C VAL A 53 -1.39 1.42 -5.57
N ALA A 54 -1.31 2.68 -5.13
CA ALA A 54 -0.04 3.40 -5.08
C ALA A 54 1.01 2.67 -4.22
N SER A 55 0.58 2.08 -3.11
CA SER A 55 1.45 1.26 -2.25
C SER A 55 1.97 0.01 -2.96
N THR A 56 1.11 -0.70 -3.71
CA THR A 56 1.49 -1.89 -4.49
C THR A 56 2.61 -1.59 -5.49
N TYR A 57 2.48 -0.48 -6.23
CA TYR A 57 3.45 -0.13 -7.27
C TYR A 57 4.63 0.70 -6.76
N GLY A 58 4.62 1.14 -5.50
CA GLY A 58 5.62 2.06 -4.96
C GLY A 58 5.56 3.44 -5.61
N SER A 59 4.37 3.90 -5.98
CA SER A 59 4.12 5.21 -6.59
C SER A 59 4.26 6.33 -5.57
N LEU A 60 5.49 6.62 -5.15
CA LEU A 60 5.77 7.46 -3.98
C LEU A 60 5.19 8.87 -4.07
N SER A 61 5.14 9.48 -5.26
CA SER A 61 4.63 10.85 -5.42
C SER A 61 3.14 10.91 -5.16
N VAL A 62 2.38 9.98 -5.74
CA VAL A 62 0.94 9.84 -5.50
C VAL A 62 0.68 9.38 -4.06
N LEU A 63 1.48 8.43 -3.55
CA LEU A 63 1.35 7.93 -2.19
C LEU A 63 1.47 9.06 -1.15
N LYS A 64 2.50 9.92 -1.29
CA LYS A 64 2.70 11.11 -0.44
C LYS A 64 1.52 12.07 -0.52
N LEU A 65 0.99 12.29 -1.72
CA LEU A 65 -0.18 13.14 -1.92
C LEU A 65 -1.40 12.56 -1.17
N ILE A 66 -1.66 11.27 -1.29
CA ILE A 66 -2.81 10.62 -0.65
C ILE A 66 -2.71 10.70 0.87
N VAL A 67 -1.59 10.28 1.46
CA VAL A 67 -1.45 10.26 2.94
C VAL A 67 -1.42 11.65 3.56
N SER A 68 -1.19 12.71 2.77
CA SER A 68 -1.31 14.10 3.24
C SER A 68 -2.75 14.57 3.44
N GLN A 69 -3.74 13.78 2.99
CA GLN A 69 -5.15 14.18 2.99
C GLN A 69 -5.84 13.73 4.28
N PRO A 70 -6.59 14.63 4.95
CA PRO A 70 -7.07 14.40 6.32
C PRO A 70 -8.11 13.28 6.46
N LYS A 71 -8.73 12.85 5.35
CA LYS A 71 -9.78 11.81 5.35
C LYS A 71 -9.24 10.40 5.13
N VAL A 72 -7.96 10.26 4.77
CA VAL A 72 -7.41 8.96 4.39
C VAL A 72 -7.10 8.15 5.63
N ASP A 73 -7.83 7.05 5.80
CA ASP A 73 -7.48 6.00 6.76
C ASP A 73 -6.46 5.04 6.14
N VAL A 74 -5.22 5.08 6.65
CA VAL A 74 -4.11 4.25 6.17
C VAL A 74 -4.30 2.76 6.47
N ASN A 75 -5.10 2.44 7.49
CA ASN A 75 -5.39 1.09 7.96
C ASN A 75 -6.70 0.53 7.37
N PHE A 76 -7.35 1.30 6.51
CA PHE A 76 -8.58 0.87 5.86
C PHE A 76 -8.36 -0.43 5.08
N THR A 77 -9.32 -1.34 5.22
CA THR A 77 -9.36 -2.60 4.47
C THR A 77 -10.65 -2.65 3.66
N CYS A 78 -10.57 -3.24 2.48
CA CYS A 78 -11.74 -3.43 1.63
C CYS A 78 -11.69 -4.79 0.93
N GLY A 79 -12.81 -5.16 0.33
CA GLY A 79 -12.93 -6.43 -0.38
C GLY A 79 -12.87 -7.66 0.51
N PRO A 80 -12.89 -8.85 -0.12
CA PRO A 80 -12.87 -10.12 0.59
C PRO A 80 -11.48 -10.47 1.17
N ASP A 81 -10.40 -9.95 0.59
CA ASP A 81 -9.03 -10.25 0.99
C ASP A 81 -8.55 -9.42 2.19
N LYS A 82 -9.24 -8.30 2.49
CA LYS A 82 -8.96 -7.42 3.63
C LYS A 82 -7.51 -6.94 3.72
N CYS A 83 -6.85 -6.74 2.57
CA CYS A 83 -5.48 -6.24 2.55
C CYS A 83 -5.44 -4.70 2.73
N PRO A 84 -4.86 -4.16 3.82
CA PRO A 84 -4.55 -2.73 3.91
C PRO A 84 -3.37 -2.32 3.00
N ALA A 85 -3.08 -1.03 2.98
CA ALA A 85 -2.00 -0.45 2.18
C ALA A 85 -0.62 -1.08 2.47
N LEU A 86 -0.36 -1.48 3.72
CA LEU A 86 0.93 -2.02 4.12
C LEU A 86 1.17 -3.44 3.55
N HIS A 87 0.16 -4.31 3.49
CA HIS A 87 0.26 -5.59 2.76
C HIS A 87 0.51 -5.38 1.27
N CYS A 88 -0.13 -4.36 0.69
CA CYS A 88 0.04 -4.02 -0.71
C CYS A 88 1.49 -3.59 -0.99
N ALA A 89 2.08 -2.72 -0.15
CA ALA A 89 3.48 -2.33 -0.26
C ALA A 89 4.46 -3.52 -0.11
N ALA A 90 4.21 -4.41 0.85
CA ALA A 90 5.07 -5.56 1.11
C ALA A 90 5.02 -6.62 -0.02
N SER A 91 3.84 -6.85 -0.59
CA SER A 91 3.61 -7.88 -1.62
C SER A 91 3.75 -7.40 -3.06
N GLY A 92 3.80 -6.08 -3.28
CA GLY A 92 3.82 -5.49 -4.62
C GLY A 92 5.13 -5.70 -5.40
N GLY A 93 6.24 -5.97 -4.70
CA GLY A 93 7.54 -6.23 -5.31
C GLY A 93 8.19 -5.03 -6.00
N SER A 94 7.74 -3.82 -5.66
CA SER A 94 8.32 -2.56 -6.15
C SER A 94 9.74 -2.35 -5.61
N LEU A 95 10.61 -1.69 -6.39
CA LEU A 95 11.94 -1.26 -5.94
C LEU A 95 11.84 -0.22 -4.81
N ASP A 96 10.75 0.54 -4.80
CA ASP A 96 10.47 1.57 -3.81
C ASP A 96 9.66 1.05 -2.61
N ALA A 97 9.49 -0.28 -2.48
CA ALA A 97 8.69 -0.88 -1.41
C ALA A 97 9.14 -0.47 -0.01
N VAL A 98 10.46 -0.35 0.21
CA VAL A 98 11.02 0.09 1.51
C VAL A 98 10.59 1.52 1.83
N GLU A 99 10.67 2.43 0.88
CA GLU A 99 10.27 3.82 1.07
C GLU A 99 8.75 3.96 1.21
N ALA A 100 7.98 3.15 0.49
CA ALA A 100 6.53 3.08 0.65
C ALA A 100 6.14 2.58 2.07
N VAL A 101 6.77 1.50 2.55
CA VAL A 101 6.54 0.98 3.91
C VAL A 101 6.94 2.00 4.97
N LYS A 102 8.12 2.63 4.87
CA LYS A 102 8.53 3.70 5.79
C LYS A 102 7.51 4.84 5.84
N LEU A 103 7.05 5.30 4.67
CA LEU A 103 6.07 6.37 4.59
C LEU A 103 4.76 5.98 5.26
N LEU A 104 4.23 4.79 4.96
CA LEU A 104 2.99 4.29 5.57
C LEU A 104 3.11 4.15 7.10
N LEU A 105 4.22 3.57 7.59
CA LEU A 105 4.49 3.47 9.03
C LEU A 105 4.59 4.87 9.68
N SER A 106 5.24 5.83 9.02
CA SER A 106 5.39 7.19 9.55
C SER A 106 4.06 7.95 9.72
N VAL A 107 3.00 7.54 9.01
CA VAL A 107 1.66 8.10 9.11
C VAL A 107 0.70 7.22 9.92
N GLY A 108 1.22 6.23 10.66
CA GLY A 108 0.43 5.42 11.60
C GLY A 108 -0.17 4.14 11.01
N ALA A 109 0.39 3.61 9.91
CA ALA A 109 0.02 2.27 9.45
C ALA A 109 0.38 1.21 10.50
N ASP A 110 -0.55 0.30 10.77
CA ASP A 110 -0.38 -0.78 11.73
C ASP A 110 0.22 -2.04 11.06
N PRO A 111 1.44 -2.46 11.42
CA PRO A 111 2.09 -3.65 10.87
C PRO A 111 1.56 -4.97 11.44
N ASN A 112 0.56 -4.92 12.32
CA ASN A 112 -0.05 -6.08 12.96
C ASN A 112 -1.43 -6.45 12.39
N ILE A 113 -2.01 -5.64 11.49
CA ILE A 113 -3.29 -5.98 10.84
C ILE A 113 -3.10 -7.27 10.05
N GLU A 114 -4.07 -8.19 10.18
CA GLU A 114 -4.10 -9.44 9.42
C GLU A 114 -5.03 -9.32 8.22
N ASP A 115 -4.63 -9.92 7.09
CA ASP A 115 -5.49 -10.11 5.93
C ASP A 115 -6.55 -11.20 6.19
N ALA A 116 -7.40 -11.50 5.21
CA ALA A 116 -8.42 -12.54 5.34
C ALA A 116 -7.86 -13.96 5.51
N ASN A 117 -6.56 -14.18 5.28
CA ASN A 117 -5.87 -15.45 5.47
C ASN A 117 -5.11 -15.52 6.81
N GLY A 118 -5.17 -14.47 7.66
CA GLY A 118 -4.42 -14.40 8.90
C GLY A 118 -2.94 -14.02 8.70
N HIS A 119 -2.57 -13.45 7.55
CA HIS A 119 -1.21 -12.99 7.30
C HIS A 119 -1.05 -11.52 7.66
N ARG A 120 0.05 -11.17 8.29
CA ARG A 120 0.50 -9.78 8.48
C ARG A 120 1.26 -9.28 7.24
N PRO A 121 1.52 -7.96 7.12
CA PRO A 121 2.32 -7.40 6.03
C PRO A 121 3.69 -8.08 5.87
N VAL A 122 4.33 -8.46 6.99
CA VAL A 122 5.64 -9.12 6.97
C VAL A 122 5.59 -10.52 6.35
N ASP A 123 4.48 -11.23 6.48
CA ASP A 123 4.31 -12.61 5.97
C ASP A 123 4.12 -12.66 4.45
N VAL A 124 3.71 -11.53 3.86
CA VAL A 124 3.41 -11.41 2.43
C VAL A 124 4.51 -10.71 1.64
N ILE A 125 5.70 -10.49 2.24
CA ILE A 125 6.83 -9.86 1.55
C ILE A 125 7.18 -10.62 0.27
N ILE A 126 7.14 -9.91 -0.87
CA ILE A 126 7.60 -10.42 -2.17
C ILE A 126 8.72 -9.52 -2.64
N VAL A 127 9.92 -10.07 -2.69
CA VAL A 127 11.10 -9.41 -3.28
C VAL A 127 11.78 -10.31 -4.30
N PRO A 128 12.37 -9.77 -5.37
CA PRO A 128 13.22 -10.52 -6.26
C PRO A 128 14.38 -11.17 -5.48
N PRO A 129 14.79 -12.41 -5.79
CA PRO A 129 15.90 -13.09 -5.10
C PRO A 129 17.23 -12.31 -5.12
N LYS A 130 17.39 -11.42 -6.10
CA LYS A 130 18.58 -10.57 -6.26
C LYS A 130 18.63 -9.36 -5.32
N LEU A 131 17.56 -9.08 -4.58
CA LEU A 131 17.42 -7.93 -3.68
C LEU A 131 17.26 -8.38 -2.21
N SER A 132 18.17 -9.25 -1.74
CA SER A 132 18.14 -9.75 -0.36
C SER A 132 18.17 -8.63 0.68
N GLY A 133 18.93 -7.55 0.44
CA GLY A 133 18.97 -6.39 1.33
C GLY A 133 17.61 -5.69 1.48
N VAL A 134 16.81 -5.63 0.42
CA VAL A 134 15.45 -5.07 0.47
C VAL A 134 14.55 -5.93 1.34
N ARG A 135 14.67 -7.25 1.24
CA ARG A 135 13.91 -8.18 2.09
C ARG A 135 14.18 -7.94 3.56
N SER A 136 15.45 -7.94 3.95
CA SER A 136 15.84 -7.76 5.35
C SER A 136 15.40 -6.41 5.89
N ALA A 137 15.49 -5.35 5.09
CA ALA A 137 14.99 -4.03 5.49
C ALA A 137 13.47 -4.01 5.71
N LEU A 138 12.70 -4.67 4.84
CA LEU A 138 11.24 -4.78 5.02
C LEU A 138 10.88 -5.62 6.25
N GLU A 139 11.57 -6.74 6.47
CA GLU A 139 11.38 -7.57 7.65
C GLU A 139 11.69 -6.78 8.93
N GLU A 140 12.81 -6.05 8.96
CA GLU A 140 13.18 -5.20 10.11
C GLU A 140 12.13 -4.13 10.37
N LEU A 141 11.68 -3.39 9.35
CA LEU A 141 10.69 -2.31 9.51
C LEU A 141 9.32 -2.82 9.97
N LEU A 142 8.91 -4.02 9.54
CA LEU A 142 7.59 -4.58 9.85
C LEU A 142 7.58 -5.42 11.13
N MET A 143 8.75 -5.88 11.60
CA MET A 143 8.91 -6.59 12.88
C MET A 143 9.27 -5.66 14.03
N ASN A 144 10.05 -4.60 13.78
CA ASN A 144 10.34 -3.60 14.81
C ASN A 144 9.11 -2.71 14.97
N GLU A 145 8.31 -3.06 15.96
CA GLU A 145 7.59 -2.09 16.76
C GLU A 145 8.52 -0.87 16.95
N PHE A 146 8.09 0.33 16.53
CA PHE A 146 8.55 1.52 17.24
C PHE A 146 8.01 1.38 18.66
N GLY A 147 8.73 0.58 19.46
CA GLY A 147 8.51 0.41 20.88
C GLY A 147 8.44 1.79 21.48
N GLY A 148 7.33 2.05 22.15
CA GLY A 148 6.92 3.38 22.56
C GLY A 148 8.07 4.20 23.15
N GLY A 149 8.15 5.44 22.67
CA GLY A 149 8.57 6.54 23.52
C GLY A 149 7.65 6.53 24.75
N GLY A 150 8.13 5.92 25.82
CA GLY A 150 7.36 5.64 27.02
C GLY A 150 8.26 5.06 28.11
N ILE A 151 9.34 5.77 28.43
CA ILE A 151 10.02 5.66 29.73
C ILE A 151 9.98 7.04 30.36
N GLY A 152 9.32 7.12 31.51
CA GLY A 152 9.07 8.34 32.29
C GLY A 152 10.26 8.78 33.13
#